data_AF-A0A1Q8B1F1-F1
#
_entry.id   AF-A0A1Q8B1F1-F1
#
_cell.length_a   1.000
_cell.length_b   1.000
_cell.length_c   1.000
_cell.angle_alpha   90.00
_cell.angle_beta   90.00
_cell.angle_gamma   90.00
#
_symmetry.space_group_name_H-M   'P 1'
#
loop_
_entity.id
_entity.type
_entity.pdbx_description
1 polymer ?
#
loop_
_entity_poly.entity_id
_entity_poly.type
_entity_poly.pdbx_seq_one_letter_code
_entity_poly.pdbx_strand_id
1 'polypeptide(L)'
;MSAFEELHDDLERYEQMFGRARGRLAVSLDRLTNALVLVGQHGVYCHSPRNPAQPAMDIHMITQELAHAKELIQSVMEELRRSRDAKSSN
;
A
#
# COMPACT_ATOMS: atom_id res chain seq x y z
N MET A 1 -10.66 2.67 -4.53
CA MET A 1 -10.31 4.09 -4.71
C MET A 1 -8.79 4.18 -4.70
N SER A 2 -8.17 5.34 -4.95
CA SER A 2 -6.70 5.44 -4.91
C SER A 2 -6.19 5.32 -3.47
N ALA A 3 -4.98 4.80 -3.28
CA ALA A 3 -4.32 4.78 -1.98
C ALA A 3 -4.24 6.18 -1.35
N PHE A 4 -4.13 7.23 -2.17
CA PHE A 4 -4.02 8.61 -1.71
C PHE A 4 -5.33 9.15 -1.13
N GLU A 5 -6.47 8.65 -1.59
CA GLU A 5 -7.79 9.04 -1.10
C GLU A 5 -8.14 8.25 0.15
N GLU A 6 -7.90 6.94 0.13
CA GLU A 6 -8.27 6.05 1.24
C GLU A 6 -7.36 6.22 2.47
N LEU A 7 -6.10 6.62 2.28
CA LEU A 7 -5.09 6.74 3.33
C LEU A 7 -4.67 8.20 3.57
N HIS A 8 -5.53 9.16 3.23
CA HIS A 8 -5.20 10.59 3.25
C HIS A 8 -4.64 11.05 4.62
N ASP A 9 -5.35 10.76 5.70
CA ASP A 9 -5.00 11.20 7.06
C ASP A 9 -3.67 10.58 7.53
N ASP A 10 -3.45 9.30 7.23
CA ASP A 10 -2.21 8.62 7.55
C ASP A 10 -1.04 9.20 6.74
N LEU A 11 -1.23 9.43 5.44
CA LEU A 11 -0.22 10.05 4.60
C LEU A 11 0.14 11.45 5.10
N GLU A 12 -0.83 12.30 5.42
CA GLU A 12 -0.56 13.63 5.98
C GLU A 12 0.28 13.54 7.25
N ARG A 13 -0.12 12.67 8.18
CA ARG A 13 0.59 12.47 9.46
C ARG A 13 2.03 11.99 9.25
N TYR A 14 2.22 10.92 8.47
CA TYR A 14 3.53 10.30 8.30
C TYR A 14 4.46 11.12 7.41
N GLU A 15 3.93 11.81 6.39
CA GLU A 15 4.72 12.75 5.57
C GLU A 15 5.18 13.95 6.41
N GLN A 16 4.34 14.46 7.31
CA GLN A 16 4.71 15.54 8.23
C GLN A 16 5.82 15.12 9.21
N MET A 17 5.76 13.90 9.74
CA MET A 17 6.72 13.41 10.72
C MET A 17 8.08 13.03 10.11
N PHE A 18 8.09 12.41 8.93
CA PHE A 18 9.30 11.78 8.36
C PHE A 18 9.77 12.39 7.04
N GLY A 19 9.02 13.35 6.49
CA GLY A 19 9.17 13.86 5.13
C GLY A 19 8.49 12.94 4.11
N ARG A 20 8.19 13.50 2.92
CA ARG A 20 7.37 12.85 1.88
C ARG A 20 7.79 11.42 1.54
N ALA A 21 9.04 11.21 1.12
CA ALA A 21 9.51 9.88 0.74
C ALA A 21 9.44 8.84 1.87
N ARG A 22 9.87 9.19 3.09
CA ARG A 22 9.89 8.25 4.23
C ARG A 22 8.50 8.03 4.82
N GLY A 23 7.65 9.06 4.84
CA GLY A 23 6.26 8.97 5.28
C GLY A 23 5.45 8.03 4.39
N ARG A 24 5.56 8.19 3.08
CA ARG A 24 4.91 7.29 2.10
C ARG A 24 5.39 5.84 2.22
N LEU A 25 6.68 5.62 2.46
CA LEU A 25 7.20 4.27 2.71
C LEU A 25 6.66 3.67 4.02
N ALA A 26 6.50 4.48 5.07
CA ALA A 26 5.93 4.01 6.33
C ALA A 26 4.48 3.54 6.16
N VAL A 27 3.64 4.32 5.45
CA VAL A 27 2.26 3.92 5.13
C VAL A 27 2.24 2.70 4.23
N SER A 28 3.15 2.61 3.24
CA SER A 28 3.27 1.41 2.38
C SER A 28 3.58 0.15 3.18
N LEU A 29 4.48 0.24 4.16
CA LEU A 29 4.88 -0.88 5.01
C LEU A 29 3.72 -1.36 5.90
N ASP A 30 2.90 -0.42 6.36
CA ASP A 30 1.68 -0.74 7.12
C ASP A 30 0.68 -1.52 6.26
N ARG A 31 0.45 -1.11 5.00
CA ARG A 31 -0.40 -1.85 4.05
C ARG A 31 0.11 -3.27 3.79
N LEU A 32 1.43 -3.43 3.61
CA LEU A 32 2.03 -4.77 3.47
C LEU A 32 1.80 -5.62 4.73
N THR A 33 1.86 -5.02 5.91
CA THR A 33 1.62 -5.70 7.19
C THR A 33 0.16 -6.15 7.29
N ASN A 34 -0.81 -5.30 6.91
CA ASN A 34 -2.22 -5.67 6.86
C ASN A 34 -2.47 -6.83 5.88
N ALA A 35 -1.86 -6.79 4.69
CA ALA A 35 -1.94 -7.88 3.73
C ALA A 35 -1.45 -9.21 4.32
N LEU A 36 -0.32 -9.21 5.05
CA LEU A 36 0.21 -10.40 5.73
C LEU A 36 -0.75 -10.95 6.80
N VAL A 37 -1.40 -10.07 7.57
CA VAL A 37 -2.41 -10.48 8.57
C VAL A 37 -3.62 -11.13 7.89
N LEU A 38 -4.12 -10.53 6.82
CA LEU A 38 -5.26 -11.05 6.05
C LEU A 38 -4.96 -12.41 5.41
N VAL A 39 -3.73 -12.63 4.92
CA VAL A 39 -3.29 -13.95 4.45
C VAL A 39 -3.35 -15.00 5.57
N GLY A 40 -2.95 -14.64 6.78
CA GLY A 40 -3.07 -15.53 7.94
C GLY A 40 -4.51 -15.94 8.26
N GLN A 41 -5.46 -15.02 8.10
CA GLN A 41 -6.89 -15.28 8.28
C GLN A 41 -7.47 -16.15 7.14
N HIS A 42 -7.01 -15.94 5.90
CA HIS A 42 -7.40 -16.76 4.76
C HIS A 42 -7.08 -18.25 4.96
N GLY A 43 -5.90 -18.57 5.53
CA GLY A 43 -5.52 -19.95 5.84
C GLY A 43 -6.45 -20.66 6.86
N VAL A 44 -7.18 -19.90 7.68
CA VAL A 44 -8.11 -20.41 8.69
C VAL A 44 -9.55 -20.53 8.15
N TYR A 45 -9.95 -19.62 7.26
CA TYR A 45 -11.35 -19.47 6.81
C TYR A 45 -11.59 -19.84 5.34
N CYS A 46 -10.67 -20.57 4.70
CA CYS A 46 -10.70 -20.86 3.26
C CYS A 46 -11.87 -21.79 2.84
N HIS A 47 -13.08 -21.26 2.84
CA HIS A 47 -14.26 -21.83 2.21
C HIS A 47 -15.08 -20.70 1.59
N SER A 48 -15.06 -20.59 0.26
CA SER A 48 -16.06 -19.83 -0.49
C SER A 48 -17.05 -20.79 -1.15
N PRO A 49 -18.02 -21.37 -0.40
CA PRO A 49 -19.03 -22.25 -0.98
C PRO A 49 -20.15 -21.48 -1.69
N ARG A 50 -20.21 -20.15 -1.54
CA ARG A 50 -21.35 -19.34 -1.99
C ARG A 50 -21.22 -18.78 -3.40
N ASN A 51 -20.01 -18.53 -3.91
CA ASN A 51 -19.83 -18.00 -5.28
C ASN A 51 -18.44 -18.33 -5.86
N PRO A 52 -18.30 -19.36 -6.71
CA PRO A 52 -17.01 -19.75 -7.30
C PRO A 52 -16.47 -18.76 -8.35
N ALA A 53 -17.29 -17.82 -8.84
CA ALA A 53 -16.88 -16.82 -9.83
C ALA A 53 -16.23 -15.57 -9.20
N GLN A 54 -16.28 -15.42 -7.87
CA GLN A 54 -15.65 -14.32 -7.15
C GLN A 54 -14.60 -14.88 -6.17
N PRO A 55 -13.43 -14.22 -6.06
CA PRO A 55 -12.47 -14.57 -5.03
C PRO A 55 -13.13 -14.45 -3.66
N ALA A 56 -12.70 -15.31 -2.73
CA ALA A 56 -13.09 -15.17 -1.33
C ALA A 56 -12.77 -13.74 -0.85
N MET A 57 -13.63 -13.18 0.00
CA MET A 57 -13.64 -11.74 0.32
C MET A 57 -12.30 -11.28 0.94
N ASP A 58 -11.64 -12.18 1.65
CA ASP A 58 -10.28 -12.05 2.18
C ASP A 58 -9.21 -11.85 1.08
N ILE A 59 -9.26 -12.61 -0.02
CA ILE A 59 -8.33 -12.46 -1.16
C ILE A 59 -8.51 -11.09 -1.82
N HIS A 60 -9.75 -10.58 -1.91
CA HIS A 60 -10.00 -9.26 -2.47
C HIS A 60 -9.35 -8.16 -1.62
N MET A 61 -9.51 -8.23 -0.29
CA MET A 61 -8.89 -7.30 0.66
C MET A 61 -7.36 -7.36 0.61
N ILE A 62 -6.77 -8.57 0.54
CA ILE A 62 -5.31 -8.74 0.37
C ILE A 62 -4.84 -8.04 -0.91
N THR A 63 -5.57 -8.23 -2.00
CA THR A 63 -5.22 -7.63 -3.30
C THR A 63 -5.28 -6.11 -3.24
N GLN A 64 -6.26 -5.53 -2.52
CA GLN A 64 -6.39 -4.10 -2.33
C GLN A 64 -5.24 -3.51 -1.51
N GLU A 65 -4.90 -4.11 -0.36
CA GLU A 65 -3.77 -3.65 0.48
C GLU A 65 -2.43 -3.70 -0.30
N LEU A 66 -2.21 -4.76 -1.08
CA LEU A 66 -1.03 -4.86 -1.95
C LEU A 66 -1.02 -3.82 -3.08
N ALA A 67 -2.18 -3.51 -3.66
CA ALA A 67 -2.30 -2.49 -4.70
C ALA A 67 -1.98 -1.10 -4.14
N HIS A 68 -2.47 -0.76 -2.95
CA HIS A 68 -2.17 0.52 -2.31
C HIS A 68 -0.69 0.65 -1.94
N ALA A 69 -0.11 -0.40 -1.36
CA ALA A 69 1.33 -0.42 -1.05
C ALA A 69 2.17 -0.16 -2.31
N LYS A 70 1.81 -0.80 -3.43
CA LYS A 70 2.51 -0.63 -4.70
C LYS A 70 2.41 0.80 -5.23
N GLU A 71 1.22 1.40 -5.18
CA GLU A 71 0.99 2.77 -5.65
C GLU A 71 1.87 3.78 -4.88
N LEU A 72 1.94 3.64 -3.56
CA LEU A 72 2.76 4.50 -2.70
C LEU A 72 4.26 4.29 -2.94
N ILE A 73 4.72 3.05 -3.08
CA ILE A 73 6.12 2.74 -3.40
C ILE A 73 6.53 3.33 -4.75
N GLN A 74 5.68 3.20 -5.78
CA GLN A 74 5.93 3.77 -7.11
C GLN A 74 6.06 5.29 -7.04
N SER A 75 5.20 5.95 -6.27
CA SER A 75 5.29 7.39 -6.03
C SER A 75 6.65 7.78 -5.40
N VAL A 76 7.15 7.00 -4.43
CA VAL A 76 8.45 7.27 -3.81
C VAL A 76 9.61 7.04 -4.78
N MET A 77 9.57 5.99 -5.59
CA MET A 77 10.60 5.73 -6.60
C MET A 77 10.73 6.88 -7.60
N GLU A 78 9.59 7.44 -8.02
CA GLU A 78 9.54 8.60 -8.91
C GLU A 78 10.09 9.88 -8.25
N GLU A 79 9.78 10.10 -6.97
CA GLU A 79 10.33 11.22 -6.18
C GLU A 79 11.86 11.13 -6.02
N LEU A 80 12.39 9.93 -5.77
CA LEU A 80 13.83 9.68 -5.68
C LEU A 80 14.53 9.88 -7.03
N ARG A 81 13.89 9.45 -8.13
CA ARG A 81 14.39 9.70 -9.49
C ARG A 81 14.52 11.19 -9.77
N ARG A 82 13.46 11.97 -9.52
CA ARG A 82 13.46 13.43 -9.70
C ARG A 82 14.52 14.12 -8.84
N SER A 83 14.67 13.67 -7.59
CA SER A 83 15.69 14.20 -6.67
C SER A 83 17.12 13.93 -7.14
N ARG A 84 17.36 12.78 -7.76
CA ARG A 84 18.67 12.45 -8.35
C ARG A 84 18.94 13.29 -9.60
N ASP A 85 17.96 13.39 -10.48
CA ASP A 85 18.09 14.13 -11.75
C ASP A 85 18.33 15.64 -11.47
N ALA A 86 17.65 16.21 -10.46
CA ALA A 86 17.88 17.58 -10.00
C ALA A 86 19.29 17.81 -9.44
N LYS A 87 19.87 16.83 -8.74
CA LYS A 87 21.25 16.90 -8.22
C LYS A 87 22.32 16.73 -9.30
N SER A 88 22.00 16.09 -10.42
CA SER A 88 22.91 15.90 -11.55
C SER A 88 22.94 17.09 -12.52
N SER A 89 21.94 17.97 -12.45
CA SER A 89 21.80 19.16 -13.30
C SER A 89 22.41 20.43 -12.67
N ASN A 90 23.04 20.32 -11.51
CA ASN A 90 23.63 21.41 -10.73
C ASN A 90 25.09 21.09 -10.42
#